data_AF-A0A2V9YUU6-F1
#
_entry.id   AF-A0A2V9YUU6-F1
#
_cell.length_a   1.000
_cell.length_b   1.000
_cell.length_c   1.000
_cell.angle_alpha   90.00
_cell.angle_beta   90.00
_cell.angle_gamma   90.00
#
_symmetry.space_group_name_H-M   'P 1'
#
loop_
_entity.id
_entity.type
_entity.pdbx_description
1 polymer ?
#
loop_
_entity_poly.entity_id
_entity_poly.type
_entity_poly.pdbx_seq_one_letter_code
_entity_poly.pdbx_strand_id
1 'polypeptide(L)' 'MRAHRIAFSDAAMADILEQFDWDADKAGRTLAKRWEAGVTATLLQIAKRPGVGSPCEFGAEELGDTRRIRRRISQISDL' A
#
# COMPACT_ATOMS: atom_id res chain seq x y z
N MET A 1 -9.41 -17.10 11.74
CA MET A 1 -9.41 -15.68 12.16
C MET A 1 -10.30 -14.90 11.21
N ARG A 2 -11.19 -14.05 11.72
CA ARG A 2 -12.03 -13.19 10.90
C ARG A 2 -11.21 -11.98 10.45
N ALA A 3 -11.13 -11.72 9.15
CA ALA A 3 -10.45 -10.54 8.62
C ALA A 3 -11.31 -9.28 8.85
N HIS A 4 -10.64 -8.16 9.10
CA HIS A 4 -11.25 -6.84 9.13
C HIS A 4 -11.56 -6.37 7.70
N ARG A 5 -12.68 -5.67 7.53
CA ARG A 5 -13.01 -5.00 6.27
C ARG A 5 -12.09 -3.80 6.10
N ILE A 6 -11.51 -3.67 4.91
CA ILE A 6 -10.77 -2.47 4.51
C ILE A 6 -11.74 -1.52 3.82
N ALA A 7 -11.67 -0.24 4.17
CA ALA A 7 -12.29 0.85 3.45
C ALA A 7 -11.19 1.80 2.97
N PHE A 8 -11.37 2.35 1.78
CA PHE A 8 -10.49 3.35 1.21
C PHE A 8 -11.22 4.68 1.17
N SER A 9 -10.51 5.77 1.41
CA SER A 9 -10.97 7.09 0.98
C SER A 9 -10.84 7.20 -0.54
N ASP A 10 -11.59 8.13 -1.14
CA ASP A 10 -11.49 8.39 -2.58
C ASP A 10 -10.06 8.82 -2.97
N ALA A 11 -9.41 9.65 -2.14
CA ALA A 11 -8.02 10.05 -2.32
C ALA A 11 -7.06 8.86 -2.32
N ALA A 12 -7.20 7.93 -1.36
CA ALA A 12 -6.34 6.75 -1.31
C ALA A 12 -6.53 5.83 -2.53
N MET A 13 -7.76 5.72 -3.05
CA MET A 13 -8.02 4.96 -4.27
C MET A 13 -7.40 5.64 -5.49
N ALA A 14 -7.55 6.96 -5.61
CA ALA A 14 -6.96 7.75 -6.69
C ALA A 14 -5.42 7.62 -6.69
N ASP A 15 -4.77 7.79 -5.53
CA ASP A 15 -3.31 7.66 -5.40
C ASP A 15 -2.81 6.27 -5.80
N ILE A 16 -3.55 5.21 -5.45
CA ILE A 16 -3.17 3.83 -5.82
C ILE A 16 -3.23 3.64 -7.34
N LEU A 17 -4.28 4.14 -7.98
CA LEU A 17 -4.46 4.02 -9.43
C LEU A 17 -3.43 4.88 -10.18
N GLU A 18 -3.24 6.13 -9.76
CA GLU A 18 -2.26 7.05 -10.35
C GLU A 18 -0.85 6.48 -10.27
N GLN A 19 -0.45 5.92 -9.12
CA GLN A 19 0.87 5.33 -8.98
C GLN A 19 1.08 4.12 -9.89
N PHE A 20 0.05 3.27 -10.06
CA PHE A 20 0.13 2.14 -10.99
C PHE A 20 0.31 2.61 -12.44
N ASP A 21 -0.51 3.57 -12.87
CA ASP A 21 -0.47 4.11 -14.23
C ASP A 21 0.87 4.82 -14.50
N TRP A 22 1.38 5.56 -13.51
CA TRP A 22 2.68 6.20 -13.58
C TRP A 22 3.81 5.17 -13.72
N ASP A 23 3.80 4.09 -12.92
CA ASP A 23 4.80 3.01 -13.05
C ASP A 23 4.68 2.30 -14.40
N ALA A 24 3.46 2.07 -14.88
CA ALA A 24 3.21 1.41 -16.16
C ALA A 24 3.74 2.23 -17.34
N ASP A 25 3.57 3.56 -17.30
CA ASP A 25 4.06 4.51 -18.30
C ASP A 25 5.59 4.70 -18.22
N LYS A 26 6.14 4.89 -17.01
CA LYS A 26 7.55 5.28 -16.83
C LYS A 26 8.53 4.11 -16.75
N ALA A 27 8.11 2.98 -16.19
CA ALA A 27 8.98 1.85 -15.90
C ALA A 27 8.47 0.52 -16.48
N GLY A 28 7.30 0.54 -17.10
CA GLY A 28 6.68 -0.60 -17.76
C GLY A 28 5.77 -1.42 -16.83
N ARG A 29 4.84 -2.14 -17.47
CA ARG A 29 3.78 -2.89 -16.78
C ARG A 29 4.29 -3.94 -15.80
N THR A 30 5.49 -4.48 -15.99
CA THR A 30 6.07 -5.47 -15.07
C THR A 30 6.34 -4.85 -13.69
N LEU A 31 6.86 -3.62 -13.64
CA LEU A 31 7.08 -2.94 -12.36
C LEU A 31 5.75 -2.60 -11.70
N ALA A 32 4.80 -2.04 -12.48
CA ALA A 32 3.48 -1.68 -11.99
C ALA A 32 2.75 -2.87 -11.33
N LYS A 33 2.77 -4.04 -11.98
CA LYS A 33 2.19 -5.28 -11.42
C LYS A 33 2.91 -5.77 -10.16
N ARG A 34 4.24 -5.64 -10.10
CA ARG A 34 5.00 -6.00 -8.88
C ARG A 34 4.65 -5.07 -7.72
N TRP A 35 4.49 -3.78 -8.00
CA TRP A 35 4.05 -2.80 -7.03
C TRP A 35 2.62 -3.09 -6.56
N GLU A 36 1.68 -3.36 -7.48
CA GLU A 36 0.27 -3.73 -7.19
C GLU A 36 0.19 -4.98 -6.30
N ALA A 37 0.95 -6.02 -6.62
CA ALA A 37 1.04 -7.24 -5.80
C ALA A 37 1.57 -6.91 -4.40
N GLY A 38 2.52 -5.97 -4.30
CA GLY A 38 3.03 -5.45 -3.05
C GLY A 38 1.96 -4.77 -2.21
N VAL A 39 1.21 -3.83 -2.81
CA VAL A 39 0.07 -3.15 -2.16
C VAL A 39 -0.97 -4.17 -1.69
N THR A 40 -1.38 -5.09 -2.56
CA THR A 40 -2.36 -6.14 -2.24
C THR A 40 -1.95 -6.98 -1.04
N ALA A 41 -0.70 -7.44 -1.00
CA ALA A 41 -0.21 -8.23 0.12
C ALA A 41 -0.11 -7.42 1.43
N THR A 42 0.20 -6.12 1.36
CA THR A 42 0.13 -5.22 2.52
C THR A 42 -1.31 -5.08 3.03
N LEU A 43 -2.28 -4.88 2.15
CA LEU A 43 -3.69 -4.78 2.53
C LEU A 43 -4.18 -6.06 3.22
N LEU A 44 -3.84 -7.24 2.69
CA LEU A 44 -4.17 -8.51 3.33
C LEU A 44 -3.54 -8.66 4.73
N GLN A 45 -2.35 -8.09 4.95
CA GLN A 45 -1.72 -8.06 6.26
C GLN A 45 -2.48 -7.15 7.24
N ILE A 46 -2.86 -5.94 6.79
CA ILE A 46 -3.67 -4.98 7.57
C ILE A 46 -5.02 -5.60 7.95
N ALA A 47 -5.71 -6.24 6.99
CA ALA A 47 -6.99 -6.90 7.23
C ALA A 47 -6.89 -7.98 8.32
N LYS A 48 -5.75 -8.67 8.44
CA LYS A 48 -5.52 -9.67 9.49
C LYS A 48 -5.04 -9.06 10.81
N ARG A 49 -4.31 -7.94 10.75
CA ARG A 49 -3.64 -7.31 11.90
C ARG A 49 -3.64 -5.78 11.72
N PRO A 50 -4.69 -5.07 12.14
CA PRO A 50 -4.83 -3.62 11.90
C PRO A 50 -3.72 -2.76 12.53
N GLY A 51 -3.07 -3.25 13.59
CA GLY A 51 -1.96 -2.55 14.26
C GLY A 51 -0.60 -2.68 13.58
N VAL A 52 -0.51 -3.23 12.36
CA VAL A 52 0.77 -3.37 11.64
C VAL A 52 1.31 -2.00 11.19
N GLY A 53 2.64 -1.88 11.15
CA GLY A 53 3.33 -0.62 10.83
C GLY A 53 3.66 0.20 12.08
N SER A 54 4.47 1.24 11.88
CA SER A 54 4.86 2.16 12.94
C SER A 54 3.87 3.32 13.01
N PRO A 55 3.60 3.90 14.19
CA PRO A 55 2.91 5.19 14.28
C PRO A 55 3.54 6.23 13.35
N CYS A 56 2.71 7.06 12.75
CA CYS A 56 3.17 8.18 11.95
C CYS A 56 3.74 9.27 12.87
N GLU A 57 5.01 9.65 12.67
CA GLU A 57 5.69 10.68 13.48
C GLU A 57 5.60 12.08 12.85
N PHE A 58 4.93 12.21 11.70
CA PHE A 58 4.74 13.52 11.07
C PHE A 58 3.73 14.32 11.89
N GLY A 59 4.08 15.58 12.20
CA GLY A 59 3.25 16.48 13.00
C GLY A 59 2.07 17.12 12.24
N ALA A 60 1.72 16.60 11.07
CA ALA A 60 0.54 17.05 10.34
C ALA A 60 -0.71 16.43 10.99
N GLU A 61 -1.69 17.24 11.35
CA GLU A 61 -2.90 16.80 12.06
C GLU A 61 -3.67 15.75 11.26
N GLU A 62 -3.67 15.88 9.93
CA GLU A 62 -4.29 14.96 8.97
C GLU A 62 -3.68 13.56 9.00
N LEU A 63 -2.49 13.42 9.56
CA LEU A 63 -1.78 12.15 9.75
C LEU A 63 -1.88 11.62 11.18
N GLY A 64 -2.64 12.28 12.06
CA GLY A 64 -2.95 11.80 13.40
C GLY A 64 -3.55 10.40 13.36
N ASP A 65 -3.14 9.53 14.29
CA ASP A 65 -3.56 8.13 14.40
C ASP A 65 -3.28 7.23 13.18
N THR A 66 -2.54 7.74 12.18
CA THR A 66 -2.14 6.92 11.03
C THR A 66 -0.92 6.06 11.35
N ARG A 67 -0.79 4.95 10.63
CA ARG A 67 0.37 4.05 10.71
C ARG A 67 1.07 3.99 9.36
N ARG A 68 2.39 4.14 9.39
CA ARG A 68 3.24 4.00 8.21
C ARG A 68 3.71 2.57 8.08
N ILE A 69 3.47 1.99 6.90
CA ILE A 69 4.03 0.70 6.50
C ILE A 69 5.10 0.98 5.46
N ARG A 70 6.35 0.61 5.76
CA ARG A 70 7.43 0.62 4.77
C ARG A 70 7.51 -0.75 4.15
N ARG A 71 7.42 -0.82 2.84
CA ARG A 71 7.71 -2.03 2.09
C ARG A 71 9.00 -1.81 1.31
N ARG A 72 9.93 -2.75 1.43
CA ARG A 72 10.99 -2.88 0.42
C ARG A 72 10.33 -3.51 -0.79
N ILE A 73 10.45 -2.86 -1.95
CA ILE A 73 10.25 -3.53 -3.24
C ILE A 73 11.53 -4.35 -3.49
N SER A 74 11.84 -5.30 -2.60
CA SER A 74 12.89 -6.28 -2.85
C SER A 74 12.29 -7.31 -3.78
N GLN A 75 12.97 -7.52 -4.91
CA GLN A 75 12.64 -8.42 -6.01
C GLN A 75 11.67 -9.53 -5.59
N ILE A 76 10.41 -9.42 -6.04
CA ILE A 76 9.55 -10.58 -6.15
C ILE A 76 10.19 -11.40 -7.27
N SER A 77 11.07 -12.33 -6.87
CA SER A 77 11.61 -13.36 -7.74
C SER A 77 10.44 -14.13 -8.33
N ASP A 78 10.40 -14.11 -9.66
CA ASP A 78 9.87 -15.13 -10.55
C ASP A 78 8.46 -15.65 -10.26
N LEU A 79 7.50 -15.05 -10.96
CA LEU A 79 6.54 -15.82 -11.75
C LEU A 79 7.00 -15.80 -13.20
#